data_AF-A0A4R4QFD5-F1
#
_entry.id   AF-A0A4R4QFD5-F1
#
_cell.length_a   1.000
_cell.length_b   1.000
_cell.length_c   1.000
_cell.angle_alpha   90.00
_cell.angle_beta   90.00
_cell.angle_gamma   90.00
#
_symmetry.space_group_name_H-M   'P 1'
#
loop_
_entity.id
_entity.type
_entity.pdbx_description
1 polymer ?
#
loop_
_entity_poly.entity_id
_entity_poly.type
_entity_poly.pdbx_seq_one_letter_code
_entity_poly.pdbx_strand_id
1 'polypeptide(L)' 'MPKPHRTALMIVGTVIEHDGITYRKTAESRRDPFPWTTEQGAEYGDERMAHLLDDGGRVVEMPHETKTANSDPKE' A
#
# COMPACT_ATOMS: atom_id res chain seq x y z
N MET A 1 -14.63 3.44 -17.88
CA MET A 1 -14.09 3.77 -16.54
C MET A 1 -12.57 3.89 -16.66
N PRO A 2 -11.92 4.92 -16.10
CA PRO A 2 -10.46 4.93 -15.99
C PRO A 2 -10.02 3.66 -15.24
N LYS A 3 -8.96 3.00 -15.73
CA LYS A 3 -8.45 1.78 -15.10
C LYS A 3 -7.84 2.16 -13.75
N PRO A 4 -8.10 1.41 -12.66
CA PRO A 4 -7.47 1.68 -11.39
C PRO A 4 -5.95 1.55 -11.51
N HIS A 5 -5.21 2.46 -10.89
CA HIS A 5 -3.75 2.39 -10.84
C HIS A 5 -3.30 1.12 -10.12
N ARG A 6 -2.10 0.60 -10.46
CA ARG A 6 -1.52 -0.58 -9.79
C ARG A 6 -1.46 -0.45 -8.26
N THR A 7 -1.30 0.76 -7.76
CA THR A 7 -1.26 1.13 -6.34
C THR A 7 -2.60 0.92 -5.63
N ALA A 8 -3.72 1.06 -6.35
CA ALA A 8 -5.04 0.80 -5.79
C ALA A 8 -5.24 -0.68 -5.38
N LEU A 9 -4.55 -1.60 -6.06
CA LEU A 9 -4.61 -3.04 -5.80
C LEU A 9 -3.67 -3.51 -4.68
N MET A 10 -2.78 -2.63 -4.19
CA MET A 10 -1.84 -3.00 -3.14
C MET A 10 -2.56 -3.23 -1.79
N ILE A 11 -2.03 -4.14 -0.99
CA ILE A 11 -2.60 -4.51 0.32
C ILE A 11 -2.35 -3.38 1.32
N VAL A 12 -3.33 -3.10 2.20
CA VAL A 12 -3.13 -2.17 3.33
C VAL A 12 -1.96 -2.65 4.18
N GLY A 13 -1.08 -1.72 4.54
CA GLY A 13 0.20 -1.98 5.19
C GLY A 13 1.39 -2.04 4.21
N THR A 14 1.16 -2.03 2.90
CA THR A 14 2.25 -1.91 1.91
C THR A 14 3.02 -0.60 2.14
N VAL A 15 4.35 -0.65 2.05
CA VAL A 15 5.25 0.48 2.21
C VAL A 15 6.05 0.72 0.93
N ILE A 16 6.06 1.97 0.49
CA ILE A 16 6.86 2.47 -0.64
C ILE A 16 7.86 3.50 -0.10
N GLU A 17 9.12 3.39 -0.53
CA GLU A 17 10.14 4.42 -0.30
C GLU A 17 10.48 5.14 -1.61
N HIS A 18 10.61 6.47 -1.53
CA HIS A 18 11.06 7.33 -2.62
C HIS A 18 11.75 8.57 -2.06
N ASP A 19 12.96 8.89 -2.52
CA ASP A 19 13.75 10.06 -2.08
C ASP A 19 13.92 10.19 -0.56
N GLY A 20 13.99 9.07 0.17
CA GLY A 20 14.09 9.07 1.63
C GLY A 20 12.77 9.36 2.36
N ILE A 21 11.64 9.37 1.65
CA ILE A 21 10.30 9.47 2.24
C ILE A 21 9.62 8.10 2.18
N THR A 22 9.05 7.70 3.33
CA THR A 22 8.31 6.45 3.49
C THR A 22 6.80 6.72 3.40
N TYR A 23 6.14 6.02 2.49
CA TYR A 23 4.70 6.05 2.26
C TYR A 23 4.10 4.71 2.62
N ARG A 24 3.12 4.70 3.53
CA ARG A 24 2.41 3.49 3.95
C ARG A 24 0.97 3.54 3.48
N LYS A 25 0.48 2.45 2.90
CA LYS A 25 -0.94 2.28 2.63
C LYS A 25 -1.67 2.01 3.93
N THR A 26 -2.57 2.89 4.34
CA THR A 26 -3.32 2.78 5.61
C THR A 26 -4.79 2.41 5.40
N ALA A 27 -5.32 2.63 4.19
CA ALA A 27 -6.71 2.31 3.87
C ALA A 27 -6.85 1.65 2.49
N GLU A 28 -8.01 1.05 2.24
CA GLU A 28 -8.38 0.57 0.92
C GLU A 28 -8.87 1.75 0.06
N SER A 29 -8.39 1.85 -1.18
CA SER A 29 -8.76 2.89 -2.15
C SER A 29 -10.26 2.98 -2.46
N ARG A 30 -11.01 1.89 -2.25
CA ARG A 30 -12.48 1.87 -2.41
C ARG A 30 -13.22 2.55 -1.27
N ARG A 31 -12.57 2.74 -0.11
CA ARG A 31 -13.14 3.32 1.11
C ARG A 31 -12.62 4.73 1.36
N ASP A 32 -11.37 4.99 0.98
CA ASP A 32 -10.68 6.24 1.27
C ASP A 32 -10.06 6.82 -0.02
N PRO A 33 -10.31 8.10 -0.37
CA PRO A 33 -9.69 8.75 -1.52
C PRO A 33 -8.18 9.01 -1.36
N PHE A 34 -7.66 9.02 -0.12
CA PHE A 34 -6.24 9.23 0.19
C PHE A 34 -5.68 8.07 1.04
N PRO A 35 -5.60 6.85 0.47
CA PRO A 35 -5.27 5.65 1.23
C PRO A 35 -3.80 5.53 1.65
N TRP A 36 -2.95 6.51 1.33
CA TRP A 36 -1.52 6.48 1.60
C TRP A 36 -1.12 7.64 2.50
N THR A 37 -0.30 7.35 3.51
CA THR A 37 0.19 8.33 4.47
C THR A 37 1.70 8.27 4.62
N THR A 38 2.35 9.41 4.86
CA THR A 38 3.74 9.43 5.33
C THR A 38 3.83 9.41 6.84
N GLU A 39 5.03 9.22 7.38
CA GLU A 39 5.29 9.31 8.83
C GLU A 39 4.93 10.66 9.43
N GLN A 40 4.96 11.73 8.62
CA GLN A 40 4.59 13.09 9.04
C GLN A 40 3.06 13.33 8.98
N GLY A 41 2.28 12.32 8.57
CA GLY A 41 0.82 12.40 8.49
C GLY A 41 0.28 13.06 7.23
N ALA A 42 1.09 13.23 6.18
CA ALA A 42 0.61 13.74 4.90
C ALA A 42 -0.10 12.62 4.12
N GLU A 43 -1.29 12.93 3.58
CA GLU A 43 -2.18 11.98 2.90
C GLU A 43 -2.09 12.11 1.37
N TYR A 44 -2.14 10.98 0.66
CA TYR A 44 -1.98 10.91 -0.78
C TYR A 44 -2.89 9.85 -1.42
N GLY A 45 -3.34 10.16 -2.63
CA GLY A 45 -4.11 9.24 -3.48
C GLY A 45 -3.25 8.23 -4.23
N ASP A 46 -3.89 7.21 -4.80
CA ASP A 46 -3.22 6.17 -5.57
C ASP A 46 -2.50 6.69 -6.82
N GLU A 47 -3.02 7.74 -7.45
CA GLU A 47 -2.41 8.37 -8.64
C GLU A 47 -1.00 8.86 -8.31
N ARG A 48 -0.83 9.61 -7.21
CA ARG A 48 0.49 10.08 -6.77
C ARG A 48 1.44 8.92 -6.52
N MET A 49 0.98 7.85 -5.86
CA MET A 49 1.82 6.68 -5.59
C MET A 49 2.20 5.93 -6.88
N ALA A 50 1.32 5.91 -7.87
CA ALA A 50 1.61 5.27 -9.15
C ALA A 50 2.75 6.00 -9.86
N HIS A 51 2.69 7.34 -9.89
CA HIS A 51 3.78 8.17 -10.39
C HIS A 51 5.09 7.94 -9.64
N LEU A 52 5.06 7.87 -8.30
CA LEU A 52 6.27 7.60 -7.52
C LEU A 52 6.92 6.27 -7.91
N LEU A 53 6.13 5.21 -8.11
CA LEU A 53 6.67 3.92 -8.53
C LEU A 53 7.18 3.93 -9.99
N ASP A 54 6.66 4.81 -10.84
CA ASP A 54 7.14 5.00 -12.21
C ASP A 54 8.45 5.81 -12.22
N ASP A 55 8.61 6.74 -11.27
CA ASP A 55 9.79 7.59 -11.07
C ASP A 55 10.94 6.88 -10.33
N GLY A 56 10.75 5.62 -9.93
CA GLY A 56 11.78 4.77 -9.30
C GLY A 56 11.53 4.42 -7.83
N GLY A 57 10.35 4.76 -7.30
CA GLY A 57 9.91 4.39 -5.96
C GLY A 57 9.87 2.88 -5.79
N ARG A 58 10.25 2.41 -4.61
CA ARG A 58 10.44 0.98 -4.34
C ARG A 58 9.48 0.53 -3.28
N VAL A 59 8.77 -0.56 -3.57
CA VAL A 59 8.04 -1.30 -2.53
C VAL A 59 9.07 -2.00 -1.66
N VAL A 60 9.14 -1.63 -0.38
CA VAL A 60 10.11 -2.17 0.58
C VAL A 60 9.48 -3.12 1.59
N GLU A 61 8.16 -3.01 1.79
CA GLU A 61 7.40 -3.91 2.64
C GLU A 61 6.05 -4.20 1.98
N MET A 62 5.71 -5.49 1.87
CA MET A 62 4.35 -5.92 1.57
C MET A 62 3.92 -6.87 2.69
N PRO A 63 2.85 -6.55 3.42
CA PRO A 63 2.30 -7.51 4.37
C PRO A 63 1.88 -8.73 3.56
N HIS A 64 2.43 -9.89 3.92
CA HIS A 64 1.90 -11.14 3.43
C HIS A 64 0.44 -11.21 3.89
N GLU A 65 -0.49 -11.54 2.99
CA GLU A 65 -1.81 -11.98 3.42
C GLU A 65 -1.56 -13.09 4.44
N THR A 66 -1.87 -12.82 5.71
CA THR A 66 -1.74 -13.80 6.77
C THR A 66 -2.71 -14.91 6.40
N LYS A 67 -2.19 -15.94 5.72
CA LYS A 67 -2.86 -17.22 5.59
C LYS A 67 -3.13 -17.61 7.03
N THR A 68 -4.39 -17.53 7.45
CA THR A 68 -4.85 -18.10 8.70
C THR A 68 -4.45 -19.56 8.64
N ALA A 69 -3.37 -19.92 9.32
CA ALA A 69 -2.99 -21.29 9.55
C ALA A 69 -4.01 -21.85 10.56
N ASN A 70 -5.23 -22.12 10.09
CA ASN A 70 -6.11 -23.08 10.73
C ASN A 70 -5.51 -24.46 10.45
N SER A 71 -4.54 -24.83 11.27
CA SER A 71 -4.11 -26.22 11.43
C SER A 71 -3.67 -26.36 12.87
N ASP A 72 -4.67 -26.37 13.76
CA ASP A 72 -4.60 -27.10 15.02
C ASP A 72 -4.56 -28.59 14.63
N PRO A 73 -3.47 -29.35 14.83
CA PRO A 73 -3.62 -30.77 15.02
C PRO A 73 -3.90 -30.96 16.51
N LYS A 74 -5.18 -30.99 16.86
CA LYS A 74 -5.61 -31.59 18.12
C LYS A 74 -5.80 -33.08 17.85
N GLU A 75 -4.75 -33.87 18.03
CA GLU A 75 -4.79 -35.29 18.45
C GLU A 75 -3.39 -35.81 18.79
#